data_AF-A0A7C5GV23-F1
#
_entry.id   AF-A0A7C5GV23-F1
#
_cell.length_a   1.000
_cell.length_b   1.000
_cell.length_c   1.000
_cell.angle_alpha   90.00
_cell.angle_beta   90.00
_cell.angle_gamma   90.00
#
_symmetry.space_group_name_H-M   'P 1'
#
loop_
_entity.id
_entity.type
_entity.pdbx_description
1 polymer ?
#
loop_
_entity_poly.entity_id
_entity_poly.type
_entity_poly.pdbx_seq_one_letter_code
_entity_poly.pdbx_strand_id
1 'polypeptide(L)' 'KRKIIGRTFLKRRGEPEEIARTARFLIAEATYITGQVVAVDGGRSLNA' A
#
# COMPACT_ATOMS: atom_id res chain seq x y z
N LYS A 1 9.29 -1.79 16.48
CA LYS A 1 8.80 -2.60 15.33
C LYS A 1 7.43 -3.25 15.57
N ARG A 2 7.23 -4.08 16.63
CA ARG A 2 5.93 -4.71 16.93
C ARG A 2 4.76 -3.72 17.07
N LYS A 3 4.96 -2.58 17.74
CA LYS A 3 3.92 -1.54 17.90
C LYS A 3 3.44 -0.94 16.56
N ILE A 4 4.31 -0.87 15.55
CA ILE A 4 3.96 -0.34 14.22
C ILE A 4 3.19 -1.40 13.42
N ILE A 5 3.67 -2.64 13.41
CA ILE A 5 3.00 -3.76 12.74
C ILE A 5 1.62 -4.03 13.36
N GLY A 6 1.52 -3.94 14.70
CA GLY A 6 0.23 -4.07 15.40
C GLY A 6 -0.80 -2.99 15.05
N ARG A 7 -0.37 -1.86 14.48
CA ARG A 7 -1.25 -0.78 14.00
C ARG A 7 -1.62 -0.91 12.52
N THR A 8 -1.11 -1.88 11.79
CA THR A 8 -1.63 -2.19 10.44
C THR A 8 -2.84 -3.11 10.57
N PHE A 9 -3.77 -3.11 9.62
CA PHE A 9 -4.89 -4.06 9.64
C PHE A 9 -4.43 -5.46 9.23
N LEU A 10 -3.45 -5.53 8.33
CA LEU A 10 -2.90 -6.81 7.87
C LEU A 10 -1.95 -7.47 8.88
N LYS A 11 -1.59 -6.79 9.98
CA LYS A 11 -0.73 -7.29 11.08
C LYS A 11 0.61 -7.91 10.63
N ARG A 12 1.07 -7.55 9.44
CA ARG A 12 2.36 -7.96 8.88
C ARG A 12 3.09 -6.78 8.27
N ARG A 13 4.37 -7.00 7.99
CA ARG A 13 5.14 -6.10 7.14
C ARG A 13 4.68 -6.28 5.68
N GLY A 14 4.74 -5.20 4.91
CA GLY A 14 4.64 -5.28 3.47
C GLY A 14 5.95 -5.79 2.86
N GLU A 15 5.82 -6.46 1.72
CA GLU A 15 6.95 -6.96 0.94
C GLU A 15 7.23 -6.05 -0.27
N PRO A 16 8.49 -5.94 -0.74
CA PRO A 16 8.85 -5.06 -1.87
C PRO A 16 8.01 -5.30 -3.13
N GLU A 17 7.59 -6.54 -3.37
CA GLU A 17 6.80 -6.93 -4.53
C GLU A 17 5.40 -6.30 -4.52
N GLU A 18 4.86 -5.93 -3.36
CA GLU A 18 3.57 -5.24 -3.25
C GLU A 18 3.66 -3.81 -3.83
N ILE A 19 4.80 -3.14 -3.64
CA ILE A 19 5.08 -1.84 -4.27
C ILE A 19 5.30 -2.02 -5.77
N ALA A 20 6.11 -3.01 -6.18
CA ALA A 20 6.39 -3.28 -7.58
C ALA A 20 5.12 -3.58 -8.39
N ARG A 21 4.21 -4.42 -7.85
CA ARG A 21 2.92 -4.71 -8.47
C ARG A 21 2.04 -3.48 -8.56
N THR A 22 2.00 -2.64 -7.51
CA THR A 22 1.21 -1.40 -7.53
C THR A 22 1.74 -0.43 -8.60
N ALA A 23 3.06 -0.25 -8.69
CA ALA A 23 3.67 0.58 -9.74
C ALA A 23 3.37 0.03 -11.13
N ARG A 24 3.48 -1.29 -11.34
CA ARG A 24 3.13 -1.94 -12.61
C ARG A 24 1.68 -1.69 -13.00
N PHE A 25 0.75 -1.84 -12.06
CA PHE A 25 -0.68 -1.54 -12.31
C PHE A 25 -0.87 -0.07 -12.74
N LEU A 26 -0.26 0.87 -12.02
CA LEU A 26 -0.38 2.30 -12.34
C LEU A 26 0.19 2.65 -13.72
N ILE A 27 1.24 1.97 -14.16
CA ILE A 27 1.86 2.20 -15.47
C ILE A 27 1.09 1.51 -16.60
N ALA A 28 0.68 0.26 -16.38
CA ALA A 28 0.21 -0.62 -17.47
C ALA A 28 -1.32 -0.69 -17.59
N GLU A 29 -2.05 -0.41 -16.51
CA GLU A 29 -3.48 -0.76 -16.42
C GLU A 29 -4.38 0.43 -16.01
N ALA A 30 -3.83 1.42 -15.29
CA ALA A 30 -4.61 2.51 -14.71
C ALA A 30 -4.97 3.64 -15.71
N THR A 31 -5.72 3.32 -16.77
CA THR A 31 -5.96 4.22 -17.93
C THR A 31 -6.77 5.49 -17.63
N TYR A 32 -7.42 5.58 -16.47
CA TYR A 32 -8.24 6.72 -16.08
C TYR A 32 -7.94 7.23 -14.65
N ILE A 33 -6.78 6.89 -14.11
CA ILE A 33 -6.35 7.32 -12.77
C ILE A 33 -5.20 8.32 -12.94
N THR A 34 -5.40 9.55 -12.45
CA THR A 34 -4.37 10.59 -12.41
C THR A 34 -4.56 11.49 -11.18
N GLY A 35 -3.47 12.13 -10.74
CA GLY A 35 -3.49 13.06 -9.59
C GLY A 35 -3.79 12.41 -8.23
N GLN A 36 -3.68 11.09 -8.12
CA GLN A 36 -4.00 10.35 -6.88
C GLN A 36 -2.75 9.84 -6.17
N VAL A 37 -2.81 9.78 -4.84
CA VAL A 37 -1.83 9.12 -3.99
C VAL A 37 -2.43 7.82 -3.46
N VAL A 38 -1.86 6.69 -3.85
CA VAL A 38 -2.33 5.35 -3.42
C VAL A 38 -1.49 4.86 -2.24
N ALA A 39 -2.13 4.69 -1.09
CA ALA A 39 -1.48 4.15 0.10
C ALA A 39 -1.34 2.62 0.00
N VAL A 40 -0.09 2.13 0.03
CA VAL A 40 0.24 0.69 0.08
C VAL A 40 0.88 0.38 1.45
N ASP A 41 0.07 0.39 2.50
CA ASP A 41 0.57 0.38 3.89
C ASP A 41 -0.07 -0.68 4.80
N GLY A 42 -0.82 -1.63 4.23
CA GLY A 42 -1.53 -2.66 4.97
C GLY A 42 -2.63 -2.13 5.90
N GLY A 43 -3.21 -0.96 5.58
CA GLY A 43 -4.27 -0.31 6.34
C GLY A 43 -3.77 0.54 7.50
N ARG A 44 -2.47 0.85 7.57
CA ARG A 44 -1.89 1.64 8.68
C ARG A 44 -2.54 3.01 8.80
N SER A 45 -2.83 3.66 7.67
CA SER A 45 -3.43 5.01 7.63
C SER A 45 -4.91 5.05 8.00
N LEU A 46 -5.58 3.89 8.10
CA LEU A 46 -6.99 3.80 8.52
C LEU A 46 -7.17 3.76 10.04
N ASN A 47 -6.10 3.43 10.79
CA ASN A 47 -6.08 3.55 12.25
C ASN A 47 -5.71 4.99 12.63
N ALA A 48 -6.69 5.90 12.54
CA ALA A 48 -6.64 7.19 13.21
C ALA A 48 -6.48 6.97 14.74
#